data_AF-A0A0N8W6I3-F1
#
_entry.id   AF-A0A0N8W6I3-F1
#
_cell.length_a   1.000
_cell.length_b   1.000
_cell.length_c   1.000
_cell.angle_alpha   90.00
_cell.angle_beta   90.00
_cell.angle_gamma   90.00
#
_symmetry.space_group_name_H-M   'P 1'
#
loop_
_entity.id
_entity.type
_entity.pdbx_description
1 polymer ?
#
loop_
_entity_poly.entity_id
_entity_poly.type
_entity_poly.pdbx_seq_one_letter_code
_entity_poly.pdbx_strand_id
1 'polypeptide(L)'
;MTDGSTGTIVTECTFSQNFVNGFDSGAFYCNNFVQNKYDPWGGPECSSPDPIDYYYGGVKYTGHVGNYWDLYTGLDTDSNGIGDTPFGCDAYPLMGPWEDGVILPPPELGRPIAVNDEYVTLQDQLLVVPAPGIVGNDKGPYYMLTYDPVSIQFMKGDLEPHGDGSFLYTPPPGWTGMTHFSYCLSMYPDSGGEMLLESCALVTIHVKKPSVPVPELPSAGVALAMAAGIWGVSALLRCRRDS
;
A
#
# COMPACT_ATOMS: atom_id res chain seq x y z
N MET A 1 -18.28 38.09 20.16
CA MET A 1 -17.25 39.16 20.13
C MET A 1 -16.07 38.56 19.41
N THR A 2 -15.51 39.33 18.47
CA THR A 2 -14.53 38.88 17.47
C THR A 2 -13.26 38.30 18.12
N ASP A 3 -13.03 37.01 17.92
CA ASP A 3 -11.76 36.35 18.21
C ASP A 3 -10.83 36.52 17.00
N GLY A 4 -9.63 37.02 17.25
CA GLY A 4 -8.65 37.40 16.23
C GLY A 4 -7.99 36.25 15.49
N SER A 5 -8.69 35.16 15.22
CA SER A 5 -8.20 34.02 14.44
C SER A 5 -8.88 33.99 13.07
N THR A 6 -8.32 34.73 12.12
CA THR A 6 -8.67 34.56 10.70
C THR A 6 -8.04 33.28 10.16
N GLY A 7 -8.87 32.36 9.64
CA GLY A 7 -8.41 31.32 8.70
C GLY A 7 -8.58 29.85 9.10
N THR A 8 -9.21 29.53 10.24
CA THR A 8 -9.38 28.12 10.63
C THR A 8 -10.79 27.63 10.30
N ILE A 9 -10.93 26.88 9.20
CA ILE A 9 -12.12 26.09 8.91
C ILE A 9 -12.07 24.85 9.79
N VAL A 10 -13.00 24.74 10.74
CA VAL A 10 -13.20 23.54 11.55
C VAL A 10 -14.35 22.76 10.93
N THR A 11 -14.04 21.65 10.27
CA THR A 11 -15.01 20.69 9.76
C THR A 11 -14.61 19.29 10.25
N GLU A 12 -15.62 18.48 10.63
CA GLU A 12 -15.48 17.07 11.08
C GLU A 12 -14.96 16.82 12.50
N CYS A 13 -15.08 17.77 13.43
CA CYS A 13 -14.83 17.52 14.86
C CYS A 13 -16.15 17.28 15.62
N THR A 14 -16.37 16.07 16.13
CA THR A 14 -17.53 15.74 16.98
C THR A 14 -17.25 16.16 18.43
N PHE A 15 -17.41 17.45 18.74
CA PHE A 15 -17.36 17.94 20.12
C PHE A 15 -18.62 17.48 20.88
N SER A 16 -18.60 16.29 21.49
CA SER A 16 -19.66 15.90 22.43
C SER A 16 -19.23 16.19 23.87
N GLN A 17 -19.97 17.07 24.54
CA GLN A 17 -19.94 17.29 26.01
C GLN A 17 -18.65 17.86 26.65
N ASN A 18 -17.72 18.45 25.89
CA ASN A 18 -16.54 19.12 26.49
C ASN A 18 -16.81 20.60 26.83
N PHE A 19 -16.43 21.04 28.04
CA PHE A 19 -16.47 22.44 28.47
C PHE A 19 -15.04 22.98 28.54
N VAL A 20 -14.67 23.87 27.62
CA VAL A 20 -13.31 24.47 27.58
C VAL A 20 -13.44 25.98 27.80
N ASN A 21 -12.80 26.50 28.84
CA ASN A 21 -12.72 27.93 29.09
C ASN A 21 -11.26 28.34 29.38
N GLY A 22 -10.64 29.05 28.43
CA GLY A 22 -9.43 29.86 28.59
C GLY A 22 -8.09 29.11 28.74
N PHE A 23 -7.26 29.12 27.69
CA PHE A 23 -5.80 28.96 27.82
C PHE A 23 -5.03 29.83 26.82
N ASP A 24 -4.06 30.57 27.36
CA ASP A 24 -3.00 31.24 26.63
C ASP A 24 -1.88 30.24 26.27
N SER A 25 -1.55 30.17 24.98
CA SER A 25 -0.29 29.63 24.42
C SER A 25 0.11 28.20 24.84
N GLY A 26 -0.47 27.20 24.18
CA GLY A 26 0.04 25.84 24.09
C GLY A 26 -0.52 25.18 22.83
N ALA A 27 0.33 24.64 21.96
CA ALA A 27 -0.11 23.98 20.74
C ALA A 27 -0.80 22.66 21.09
N PHE A 28 -2.11 22.56 20.86
CA PHE A 28 -2.82 21.29 20.90
C PHE A 28 -2.69 20.65 19.53
N TYR A 29 -1.85 19.62 19.43
CA TYR A 29 -1.86 18.72 18.30
C TYR A 29 -3.10 17.82 18.43
N CYS A 30 -3.88 17.76 17.35
CA CYS A 30 -5.24 17.22 17.30
C CYS A 30 -5.38 15.82 17.91
N ASN A 31 -6.40 15.59 18.77
CA ASN A 31 -7.19 14.35 18.84
C ASN A 31 -8.41 14.45 19.77
N ASN A 32 -9.30 13.46 19.62
CA ASN A 32 -10.67 13.35 20.12
C ASN A 32 -10.75 13.23 21.66
N PHE A 33 -10.89 14.35 22.37
CA PHE A 33 -11.05 14.36 23.84
C PHE A 33 -12.43 13.78 24.22
N VAL A 34 -12.48 12.59 24.82
CA VAL A 34 -13.73 11.99 25.34
C VAL A 34 -13.91 12.41 26.80
N GLN A 35 -14.94 13.21 27.10
CA GLN A 35 -15.39 13.54 28.46
C GLN A 35 -14.31 14.10 29.42
N ASN A 36 -13.23 14.69 28.91
CA ASN A 36 -12.21 15.28 29.79
C ASN A 36 -12.75 16.54 30.47
N LYS A 37 -12.75 16.54 31.81
CA LYS A 37 -13.12 17.69 32.62
C LYS A 37 -11.86 18.38 33.10
N TYR A 38 -11.75 19.69 32.85
CA TYR A 38 -10.71 20.50 33.49
C TYR A 38 -11.17 20.87 34.91
N ASP A 39 -10.50 20.37 35.94
CA ASP A 39 -10.61 20.87 37.31
C ASP A 39 -9.54 21.96 37.55
N PRO A 40 -9.93 23.23 37.79
CA PRO A 40 -9.00 24.32 38.10
C PRO A 40 -8.08 24.06 39.32
N TRP A 41 -8.39 23.07 40.14
CA TRP A 41 -7.63 22.70 41.34
C TRP A 41 -7.06 21.28 41.31
N GLY A 42 -7.42 20.47 40.29
CA GLY A 42 -7.14 19.04 40.20
C GLY A 42 -6.18 18.63 39.07
N GLY A 43 -5.81 19.56 38.19
CA GLY A 43 -4.98 19.27 37.00
C GLY A 43 -5.80 18.73 35.83
N PRO A 44 -5.19 18.55 34.64
CA PRO A 44 -5.89 17.98 33.50
C PRO A 44 -6.22 16.50 33.76
N GLU A 45 -7.50 16.14 33.70
CA GLU A 45 -7.91 14.75 33.59
C GLU A 45 -7.53 14.27 32.19
N CYS A 46 -6.63 13.29 32.12
CA CYS A 46 -6.09 12.75 30.87
C CYS A 46 -6.74 11.41 30.47
N SER A 47 -7.73 10.97 31.24
CA SER A 47 -8.52 9.76 31.02
C SER A 47 -9.88 9.86 31.69
N SER A 48 -10.84 9.06 31.25
CA SER A 48 -12.19 9.05 31.80
C SER A 48 -12.21 8.74 33.31
N PRO A 49 -12.97 9.50 34.12
CA PRO A 49 -13.02 9.29 35.57
C PRO A 49 -13.77 8.00 35.94
N ASP A 50 -14.73 7.60 35.11
CA ASP A 50 -15.51 6.37 35.24
C ASP A 50 -15.30 5.48 34.00
N PRO A 51 -15.47 4.15 34.12
CA PRO A 51 -15.47 3.26 32.97
C PRO A 51 -16.59 3.60 32.00
N ILE A 52 -16.27 3.62 30.71
CA ILE A 52 -17.24 3.81 29.63
C ILE A 52 -17.24 2.59 28.70
N ASP A 53 -18.35 2.41 28.01
CA ASP A 53 -18.46 1.40 26.96
C ASP A 53 -17.81 1.92 25.67
N TYR A 54 -16.98 1.08 25.07
CA TYR A 54 -16.31 1.37 23.81
C TYR A 54 -16.15 0.10 22.97
N TYR A 55 -15.79 0.27 21.71
CA TYR A 55 -15.54 -0.82 20.78
C TYR A 55 -14.10 -0.78 20.28
N TYR A 56 -13.46 -1.94 20.20
CA TYR A 56 -12.16 -2.12 19.55
C TYR A 56 -12.17 -3.46 18.83
N GLY A 57 -11.76 -3.50 17.56
CA GLY A 57 -11.82 -4.73 16.76
C GLY A 57 -13.23 -5.36 16.72
N GLY A 58 -14.29 -4.56 16.83
CA GLY A 58 -15.69 -5.02 16.85
C GLY A 58 -16.16 -5.65 18.16
N VAL A 59 -15.28 -5.80 19.16
CA VAL A 59 -15.63 -6.30 20.48
C VAL A 59 -15.99 -5.12 21.38
N LYS A 60 -17.08 -5.26 22.12
CA LYS A 60 -17.46 -4.29 23.14
C LYS A 60 -16.64 -4.52 24.40
N TYR A 61 -16.01 -3.46 24.87
CA TYR A 61 -15.29 -3.42 26.14
C TYR A 61 -15.91 -2.37 27.06
N THR A 62 -15.63 -2.50 28.35
CA THR A 62 -15.98 -1.51 29.37
C THR A 62 -14.73 -1.24 30.18
N GLY A 63 -14.26 0.01 30.17
CA GLY A 63 -13.02 0.39 30.83
C GLY A 63 -12.83 1.90 30.87
N HIS A 64 -11.78 2.34 31.55
CA HIS A 64 -11.38 3.74 31.48
C HIS A 64 -10.73 4.02 30.12
N VAL A 65 -10.99 5.17 29.54
CA VAL A 65 -10.53 5.52 28.19
C VAL A 65 -9.72 6.82 28.28
N GLY A 66 -8.49 6.80 27.77
CA GLY A 66 -7.58 7.94 27.72
C GLY A 66 -7.62 8.73 26.42
N ASN A 67 -6.49 9.34 26.08
CA ASN A 67 -6.27 10.06 24.84
C ASN A 67 -5.47 9.20 23.86
N TYR A 68 -5.65 9.47 22.56
CA TYR A 68 -4.77 8.93 21.53
C TYR A 68 -3.55 9.86 21.35
N TRP A 69 -2.36 9.28 21.50
CA TRP A 69 -1.08 9.96 21.31
C TRP A 69 -0.36 9.32 20.12
N ASP A 70 -0.05 10.12 19.11
CA ASP A 70 0.71 9.70 17.92
C ASP A 70 2.12 9.18 18.25
N LEU A 71 2.70 9.64 19.37
CA LEU A 71 4.00 9.20 19.89
C LEU A 71 3.91 8.01 20.86
N TYR A 72 2.71 7.51 21.17
CA TYR A 72 2.58 6.38 22.08
C TYR A 72 2.90 5.06 21.38
N THR A 73 3.88 4.34 21.91
CA THR A 73 4.39 3.07 21.35
C THR A 73 4.31 1.92 22.35
N GLY A 74 3.45 2.04 23.36
CA GLY A 74 3.30 0.97 24.36
C GLY A 74 2.58 -0.25 23.78
N LEU A 75 2.59 -1.34 24.54
CA LEU A 75 1.92 -2.58 24.16
C LEU A 75 0.44 -2.55 24.56
N ASP A 76 -0.35 -3.35 23.86
CA ASP A 76 -1.73 -3.69 24.18
C ASP A 76 -1.82 -5.23 24.19
N THR A 77 -1.44 -5.81 25.34
CA THR A 77 -1.25 -7.25 25.49
C THR A 77 -2.57 -8.00 25.48
N ASP A 78 -3.64 -7.38 25.98
CA ASP A 78 -4.98 -7.96 26.01
C ASP A 78 -5.81 -7.61 24.76
N SER A 79 -5.23 -6.83 23.84
CA SER A 79 -5.80 -6.48 22.54
C SER A 79 -7.17 -5.81 22.69
N ASN A 80 -7.30 -4.93 23.68
CA ASN A 80 -8.53 -4.20 23.95
C ASN A 80 -8.52 -2.78 23.36
N GLY A 81 -7.43 -2.32 22.74
CA GLY A 81 -7.31 -0.99 22.13
C GLY A 81 -6.83 0.09 23.09
N ILE A 82 -6.53 -0.27 24.34
CA ILE A 82 -5.92 0.58 25.35
C ILE A 82 -4.53 0.03 25.65
N GLY A 83 -3.57 0.93 25.70
CA GLY A 83 -2.21 0.62 26.04
C GLY A 83 -2.01 0.24 27.51
N ASP A 84 -1.20 -0.80 27.75
CA ASP A 84 -0.86 -1.30 29.09
C ASP A 84 0.00 -0.33 29.91
N THR A 85 0.73 0.56 29.24
CA THR A 85 1.71 1.46 29.87
C THR A 85 1.19 2.90 29.85
N PRO A 86 1.05 3.57 31.00
CA PRO A 86 0.67 4.97 31.04
C PRO A 86 1.59 5.88 30.21
N PHE A 87 1.01 6.92 29.59
CA PHE A 87 1.74 7.93 28.84
C PHE A 87 1.57 9.32 29.48
N GLY A 88 2.55 9.72 30.29
CA GLY A 88 2.48 10.99 31.04
C GLY A 88 1.41 10.94 32.13
N CYS A 89 0.39 11.81 32.02
CA CYS A 89 -0.76 11.84 32.92
C CYS A 89 -1.88 10.86 32.52
N ASP A 90 -1.78 10.27 31.32
CA ASP A 90 -2.78 9.36 30.79
C ASP A 90 -2.50 7.93 31.26
N ALA A 91 -3.39 7.39 32.09
CA ALA A 91 -3.28 6.03 32.60
C ALA A 91 -3.80 4.97 31.61
N TYR A 92 -4.54 5.38 30.57
CA TYR A 92 -5.22 4.50 29.63
C TYR A 92 -5.05 5.00 28.18
N PRO A 93 -3.80 5.18 27.70
CA PRO A 93 -3.55 5.74 26.38
C PRO A 93 -4.15 4.85 25.30
N LEU A 94 -4.82 5.45 24.32
CA LEU A 94 -5.47 4.70 23.25
C LEU A 94 -4.43 4.22 22.23
N MET A 95 -4.62 2.99 21.73
CA MET A 95 -3.78 2.42 20.67
C MET A 95 -4.05 3.07 19.30
N GLY A 96 -5.18 3.75 19.14
CA GLY A 96 -5.46 4.55 17.96
C GLY A 96 -6.58 5.56 18.19
N PRO A 97 -6.93 6.35 17.15
CA PRO A 97 -7.87 7.44 17.29
C PRO A 97 -9.28 6.94 17.64
N TRP A 98 -9.98 7.70 18.48
CA TRP A 98 -11.37 7.42 18.82
C TRP A 98 -12.31 8.02 17.76
N GLU A 99 -13.38 7.33 17.39
CA GLU A 99 -14.47 7.82 16.53
C GLU A 99 -15.80 7.20 16.96
N ASP A 100 -16.77 8.02 17.36
CA ASP A 100 -18.15 7.61 17.70
C ASP A 100 -18.30 6.37 18.60
N GLY A 101 -17.43 6.22 19.61
CA GLY A 101 -17.47 5.08 20.53
C GLY A 101 -16.55 3.92 20.15
N VAL A 102 -15.78 4.07 19.07
CA VAL A 102 -14.87 3.05 18.54
C VAL A 102 -13.44 3.56 18.64
N ILE A 103 -12.55 2.77 19.22
CA ILE A 103 -11.10 2.97 19.10
C ILE A 103 -10.70 2.37 17.75
N LEU A 104 -10.21 3.20 16.85
CA LEU A 104 -9.65 2.74 15.59
C LEU A 104 -8.27 2.13 15.86
N PRO A 105 -7.88 1.09 15.14
CA PRO A 105 -6.55 0.54 15.28
C PRO A 105 -5.47 1.55 14.82
N PRO A 106 -4.24 1.48 15.36
CA PRO A 106 -3.19 2.46 15.09
C PRO A 106 -2.98 2.68 13.59
N PRO A 107 -2.74 3.91 13.12
CA PRO A 107 -2.57 4.22 11.69
C PRO A 107 -1.51 3.38 10.97
N GLU A 108 -0.53 2.83 11.71
CA GLU A 108 0.54 1.99 11.18
C GLU A 108 0.24 0.47 11.22
N LEU A 109 -0.80 0.01 11.93
CA LEU A 109 -1.11 -1.42 12.12
C LEU A 109 -2.59 -1.79 11.91
N GLY A 110 -3.45 -0.83 11.55
CA GLY A 110 -4.89 -1.00 11.66
C GLY A 110 -5.71 -1.11 10.39
N ARG A 111 -5.12 -0.91 9.21
CA ARG A 111 -5.85 -0.98 7.93
C ARG A 111 -5.00 -1.60 6.84
N PRO A 112 -5.59 -2.19 5.78
CA PRO A 112 -4.78 -2.74 4.71
C PRO A 112 -4.17 -1.55 3.95
N ILE A 113 -2.94 -1.69 3.50
CA ILE A 113 -2.31 -0.74 2.61
C ILE A 113 -1.78 -1.55 1.44
N ALA A 114 -2.55 -1.57 0.36
CA ALA A 114 -2.14 -2.15 -0.90
C ALA A 114 -1.19 -1.19 -1.63
N VAL A 115 -0.07 -1.71 -2.11
CA VAL A 115 0.99 -0.95 -2.77
C VAL A 115 1.09 -1.41 -4.22
N ASN A 116 1.17 -0.46 -5.16
CA ASN A 116 1.30 -0.79 -6.58
C ASN A 116 2.53 -1.65 -6.87
N ASP A 117 2.37 -2.57 -7.83
CA ASP A 117 3.42 -3.49 -8.27
C ASP A 117 3.80 -3.26 -9.73
N GLU A 118 5.05 -3.57 -10.06
CA GLU A 118 5.55 -3.60 -11.43
C GLU A 118 6.28 -4.91 -11.71
N TYR A 119 5.92 -5.55 -12.83
CA TYR A 119 6.56 -6.76 -13.33
C TYR A 119 6.99 -6.59 -14.78
N VAL A 120 7.97 -7.40 -15.19
CA VAL A 120 8.48 -7.42 -16.57
C VAL A 120 8.54 -8.86 -17.06
N THR A 121 8.09 -9.08 -18.29
CA THR A 121 8.35 -10.32 -19.04
C THR A 121 8.75 -10.00 -20.47
N LEU A 122 9.31 -10.99 -21.17
CA LEU A 122 9.56 -10.89 -22.60
C LEU A 122 8.30 -11.27 -23.40
N GLN A 123 8.21 -10.76 -24.62
CA GLN A 123 7.25 -11.20 -25.63
C GLN A 123 7.29 -12.73 -25.73
N ASP A 124 6.11 -13.35 -25.81
CA ASP A 124 5.94 -14.80 -25.93
C ASP A 124 6.50 -15.62 -24.74
N GLN A 125 6.85 -14.96 -23.62
CA GLN A 125 7.33 -15.61 -22.41
C GLN A 125 6.30 -15.55 -21.29
N LEU A 126 5.92 -16.72 -20.77
CA LEU A 126 5.10 -16.86 -19.57
C LEU A 126 5.78 -16.17 -18.38
N LEU A 127 5.07 -15.25 -17.74
CA LEU A 127 5.48 -14.68 -16.47
C LEU A 127 4.93 -15.56 -15.34
N VAL A 128 5.82 -16.02 -14.47
CA VAL A 128 5.50 -16.80 -13.26
C VAL A 128 5.91 -15.99 -12.04
N VAL A 129 4.95 -15.56 -11.23
CA VAL A 129 5.21 -14.83 -9.98
C VAL A 129 4.80 -15.71 -8.80
N PRO A 130 5.74 -16.21 -8.00
CA PRO A 130 5.44 -17.01 -6.81
C PRO A 130 4.92 -16.14 -5.66
N ALA A 131 4.26 -16.76 -4.68
CA ALA A 131 3.84 -16.10 -3.45
C ALA A 131 5.05 -15.52 -2.67
N PRO A 132 4.91 -14.38 -1.97
CA PRO A 132 3.66 -13.64 -1.75
C PRO A 132 3.23 -12.78 -2.95
N GLY A 133 4.01 -12.75 -4.04
CA GLY A 133 3.68 -12.03 -5.27
C GLY A 133 3.26 -10.59 -5.01
N ILE A 134 2.06 -10.24 -5.47
CA ILE A 134 1.52 -8.86 -5.40
C ILE A 134 1.27 -8.36 -3.98
N VAL A 135 1.19 -9.24 -2.97
CA VAL A 135 1.00 -8.81 -1.57
C VAL A 135 2.30 -8.69 -0.78
N GLY A 136 3.46 -8.88 -1.44
CA GLY A 136 4.76 -8.91 -0.77
C GLY A 136 5.23 -7.56 -0.22
N ASN A 137 4.81 -6.45 -0.83
CA ASN A 137 5.15 -5.09 -0.43
C ASN A 137 4.05 -4.41 0.42
N ASP A 138 2.86 -5.02 0.50
CA ASP A 138 1.70 -4.53 1.25
C ASP A 138 1.93 -4.44 2.76
N LYS A 139 1.07 -3.69 3.45
CA LYS A 139 1.12 -3.49 4.90
C LYS A 139 -0.25 -3.65 5.54
N GLY A 140 -0.24 -3.88 6.84
CA GLY A 140 -1.43 -4.03 7.67
C GLY A 140 -2.10 -5.40 7.54
N PRO A 141 -3.02 -5.72 8.46
CA PRO A 141 -3.80 -6.95 8.39
C PRO A 141 -4.80 -6.90 7.23
N TYR A 142 -5.19 -8.07 6.71
CA TYR A 142 -6.30 -8.24 5.77
C TYR A 142 -6.85 -9.67 5.91
N TYR A 143 -8.12 -9.87 5.56
CA TYR A 143 -8.73 -11.21 5.58
C TYR A 143 -8.95 -11.77 4.18
N MET A 144 -9.02 -10.90 3.17
CA MET A 144 -9.35 -11.28 1.81
C MET A 144 -8.50 -10.49 0.82
N LEU A 145 -8.02 -11.20 -0.20
CA LEU A 145 -7.46 -10.64 -1.43
C LEU A 145 -8.48 -10.84 -2.55
N THR A 146 -8.95 -9.74 -3.14
CA THR A 146 -9.93 -9.75 -4.22
C THR A 146 -9.31 -9.14 -5.47
N TYR A 147 -9.50 -9.79 -6.61
CA TYR A 147 -9.08 -9.25 -7.91
C TYR A 147 -10.26 -8.57 -8.58
N ASP A 148 -10.05 -7.41 -9.20
CA ASP A 148 -11.11 -6.76 -9.98
C ASP A 148 -11.32 -7.50 -11.31
N PRO A 149 -12.43 -8.24 -11.48
CA PRO A 149 -12.67 -9.01 -12.69
C PRO A 149 -12.83 -8.13 -13.93
N VAL A 150 -13.26 -6.87 -13.76
CA VAL A 150 -13.40 -5.92 -14.86
C VAL A 150 -12.02 -5.50 -15.36
N SER A 151 -11.10 -5.15 -14.45
CA SER A 151 -9.71 -4.85 -14.83
C SER A 151 -9.03 -6.01 -15.56
N ILE A 152 -9.25 -7.25 -15.11
CA ILE A 152 -8.72 -8.47 -15.74
C ILE A 152 -9.33 -8.67 -17.11
N GLN A 153 -10.65 -8.47 -17.26
CA GLN A 153 -11.33 -8.63 -18.56
C GLN A 153 -10.76 -7.69 -19.65
N PHE A 154 -10.31 -6.49 -19.27
CA PHE A 154 -9.79 -5.49 -20.21
C PHE A 154 -8.27 -5.50 -20.39
N MET A 155 -7.55 -6.36 -19.66
CA MET A 155 -6.11 -6.49 -19.81
C MET A 155 -5.72 -7.13 -21.16
N LYS A 156 -4.44 -7.02 -21.54
CA LYS A 156 -3.88 -7.66 -22.74
C LYS A 156 -3.17 -8.94 -22.33
N GLY A 157 -3.73 -10.08 -22.67
CA GLY A 157 -3.21 -11.41 -22.31
C GLY A 157 -4.11 -12.11 -21.31
N ASP A 158 -3.69 -13.29 -20.90
CA ASP A 158 -4.44 -14.13 -19.96
C ASP A 158 -3.75 -14.09 -18.59
N LEU A 159 -4.52 -13.86 -17.53
CA LEU A 159 -4.07 -13.87 -16.14
C LEU A 159 -4.71 -15.04 -15.40
N GLU A 160 -3.89 -15.79 -14.67
CA GLU A 160 -4.33 -16.80 -13.70
C GLU A 160 -3.90 -16.33 -12.30
N PRO A 161 -4.74 -15.55 -11.61
CA PRO A 161 -4.44 -15.06 -10.26
C PRO A 161 -4.79 -16.09 -9.19
N HIS A 162 -4.01 -16.11 -8.10
CA HIS A 162 -4.26 -16.99 -6.94
C HIS A 162 -4.48 -16.19 -5.65
N GLY A 163 -5.14 -16.81 -4.66
CA GLY A 163 -5.48 -16.15 -3.39
C GLY A 163 -4.30 -15.86 -2.45
N ASP A 164 -3.13 -16.41 -2.73
CA ASP A 164 -1.89 -16.18 -1.97
C ASP A 164 -1.01 -15.05 -2.56
N GLY A 165 -1.55 -14.30 -3.53
CA GLY A 165 -0.87 -13.21 -4.24
C GLY A 165 0.04 -13.66 -5.38
N SER A 166 0.24 -14.97 -5.57
CA SER A 166 0.92 -15.51 -6.76
C SER A 166 0.04 -15.42 -8.00
N PHE A 167 0.66 -15.38 -9.18
CA PHE A 167 -0.08 -15.40 -10.44
C PHE A 167 0.76 -15.90 -11.62
N LEU A 168 0.08 -16.34 -12.67
CA LEU A 168 0.65 -16.55 -14.00
C LEU A 168 0.10 -15.52 -14.98
N TYR A 169 0.94 -15.02 -15.89
CA TYR A 169 0.51 -14.14 -16.96
C TYR A 169 1.09 -14.59 -18.30
N THR A 170 0.21 -14.81 -19.28
CA THR A 170 0.56 -15.17 -20.65
C THR A 170 0.31 -13.98 -21.59
N PRO A 171 1.37 -13.33 -22.13
CA PRO A 171 1.21 -12.29 -23.13
C PRO A 171 0.52 -12.81 -24.39
N PRO A 172 -0.28 -12.00 -25.11
CA PRO A 172 -0.74 -12.36 -26.44
C PRO A 172 0.47 -12.60 -27.37
N PRO A 173 0.41 -13.58 -28.29
CA PRO A 173 1.50 -13.87 -29.19
C PRO A 173 1.96 -12.63 -29.98
N GLY A 174 3.26 -12.36 -29.96
CA GLY A 174 3.87 -11.23 -30.67
C GLY A 174 3.50 -9.85 -30.11
N TRP A 175 2.81 -9.75 -28.98
CA TRP A 175 2.45 -8.46 -28.39
C TRP A 175 3.55 -7.89 -27.49
N THR A 176 3.69 -6.57 -27.50
CA THR A 176 4.55 -5.82 -26.58
C THR A 176 3.84 -4.56 -26.14
N GLY A 177 4.09 -4.11 -24.92
CA GLY A 177 3.43 -2.95 -24.36
C GLY A 177 3.29 -3.07 -22.85
N MET A 178 2.37 -2.28 -22.31
CA MET A 178 2.00 -2.33 -20.90
C MET A 178 0.56 -2.82 -20.78
N THR A 179 0.31 -3.65 -19.77
CA THR A 179 -1.05 -3.99 -19.35
C THR A 179 -1.13 -3.93 -17.84
N HIS A 180 -2.35 -3.85 -17.33
CA HIS A 180 -2.60 -3.62 -15.92
C HIS A 180 -3.89 -4.31 -15.48
N PHE A 181 -3.88 -4.77 -14.24
CA PHE A 181 -5.06 -5.22 -13.51
C PHE A 181 -4.96 -4.69 -12.07
N SER A 182 -6.07 -4.67 -11.35
CA SER A 182 -6.12 -4.20 -9.96
C SER A 182 -6.55 -5.32 -9.02
N TYR A 183 -6.05 -5.22 -7.79
CA TYR A 183 -6.50 -6.02 -6.67
C TYR A 183 -6.84 -5.11 -5.49
N CYS A 184 -7.62 -5.64 -4.56
CA CYS A 184 -7.97 -4.99 -3.32
C CYS A 184 -7.75 -5.95 -2.16
N LEU A 185 -7.14 -5.42 -1.10
CA LEU A 185 -7.10 -6.03 0.22
C LEU A 185 -8.30 -5.54 1.00
N SER A 186 -9.09 -6.47 1.52
CA SER A 186 -10.26 -6.14 2.33
C SER A 186 -10.08 -6.66 3.74
N MET A 187 -10.55 -5.86 4.70
CA MET A 187 -10.74 -6.34 6.05
C MET A 187 -12.08 -5.90 6.64
N TYR A 188 -12.55 -6.68 7.61
CA TYR A 188 -13.62 -6.29 8.51
C TYR A 188 -12.99 -5.81 9.83
N PRO A 189 -13.27 -4.60 10.31
CA PRO A 189 -12.85 -4.18 11.63
C PRO A 189 -13.57 -4.98 12.75
N ASP A 190 -14.54 -5.83 12.43
CA ASP A 190 -15.29 -6.69 13.34
C ASP A 190 -15.49 -8.13 12.82
N SER A 191 -15.90 -9.06 13.69
CA SER A 191 -16.36 -10.40 13.30
C SER A 191 -17.88 -10.45 12.99
N GLY A 192 -18.49 -9.29 12.69
CA GLY A 192 -19.95 -9.07 12.70
C GLY A 192 -20.56 -8.39 11.46
N GLY A 193 -19.78 -7.68 10.63
CA GLY A 193 -20.25 -6.91 9.47
C GLY A 193 -20.86 -5.56 9.90
N GLU A 194 -20.55 -4.40 9.31
CA GLU A 194 -20.78 -4.07 7.88
C GLU A 194 -19.73 -3.10 7.28
N MET A 195 -18.71 -2.66 8.01
CA MET A 195 -17.72 -1.73 7.47
C MET A 195 -16.58 -2.50 6.80
N LEU A 196 -16.54 -2.52 5.47
CA LEU A 196 -15.37 -3.02 4.73
C LEU A 196 -14.33 -1.91 4.61
N LEU A 197 -13.17 -2.11 5.23
CA LEU A 197 -11.99 -1.30 4.91
C LEU A 197 -11.29 -1.95 3.72
N GLU A 198 -11.20 -1.21 2.62
CA GLU A 198 -10.61 -1.67 1.38
C GLU A 198 -9.43 -0.77 0.99
N SER A 199 -8.34 -1.40 0.59
CA SER A 199 -7.21 -0.72 -0.03
C SER A 199 -6.87 -1.44 -1.33
N CYS A 200 -6.85 -0.71 -2.43
CA CYS A 200 -6.62 -1.26 -3.76
C CYS A 200 -5.31 -0.75 -4.34
N ALA A 201 -4.68 -1.60 -5.15
CA ALA A 201 -3.45 -1.28 -5.86
C ALA A 201 -3.52 -1.73 -7.32
N LEU A 202 -2.68 -1.11 -8.14
CA LEU A 202 -2.51 -1.41 -9.55
C LEU A 202 -1.26 -2.25 -9.76
N VAL A 203 -1.41 -3.35 -10.49
CA VAL A 203 -0.29 -4.17 -10.96
C VAL A 203 -0.05 -3.83 -12.42
N THR A 204 1.16 -3.40 -12.74
CA THR A 204 1.58 -3.09 -14.12
C THR A 204 2.54 -4.15 -14.64
N ILE A 205 2.26 -4.71 -15.81
CA ILE A 205 3.13 -5.69 -16.48
C ILE A 205 3.66 -5.07 -17.77
N HIS A 206 5.00 -5.02 -17.89
CA HIS A 206 5.69 -4.61 -19.10
C HIS A 206 6.13 -5.82 -19.92
N VAL A 207 5.60 -5.95 -21.14
CA VAL A 207 6.02 -6.96 -22.11
C VAL A 207 7.02 -6.35 -23.08
N LYS A 208 8.29 -6.76 -22.98
CA LYS A 208 9.41 -6.23 -23.76
C LYS A 208 9.76 -7.17 -24.91
N LYS A 209 10.28 -6.62 -26.02
CA LYS A 209 10.86 -7.46 -27.08
C LYS A 209 12.08 -8.22 -26.52
N PRO A 210 12.28 -9.50 -26.90
CA PRO A 210 13.54 -10.18 -26.68
C PRO A 210 14.65 -9.39 -27.37
N SER A 211 15.77 -9.17 -26.69
CA SER A 211 16.95 -8.66 -27.36
C SER A 211 17.41 -9.72 -28.36
N VAL A 212 17.43 -9.38 -29.65
CA VAL A 212 18.13 -10.20 -30.64
C VAL A 212 19.59 -10.24 -30.20
N PRO A 213 20.19 -11.41 -29.93
CA PRO A 213 21.63 -11.48 -29.73
C PRO A 213 22.25 -10.94 -31.02
N VAL A 214 22.95 -9.80 -30.94
CA VAL A 214 23.77 -9.36 -32.07
C VAL A 214 24.78 -10.48 -32.26
N PRO A 215 24.82 -11.17 -33.42
CA PRO A 215 25.89 -12.11 -33.68
C PRO A 215 27.19 -11.33 -33.49
N GLU A 216 28.09 -11.79 -32.62
CA GLU A 216 29.43 -11.23 -32.58
C GLU A 216 29.95 -11.26 -34.01
N LEU A 217 30.15 -10.08 -34.61
CA LEU A 217 30.87 -9.98 -35.87
C LEU A 217 32.18 -10.74 -35.62
N PRO A 218 32.54 -11.73 -36.46
CA PRO A 218 33.84 -12.35 -36.31
C PRO A 218 34.85 -11.21 -36.29
N SER A 219 35.56 -11.09 -35.17
CA SER A 219 36.62 -10.10 -35.02
C SER A 219 37.43 -10.16 -36.30
N ALA A 220 37.43 -9.07 -37.06
CA ALA A 220 38.18 -8.98 -38.29
C ALA A 220 39.66 -9.00 -37.90
N GLY A 221 40.17 -10.20 -37.62
CA GLY A 221 41.57 -10.52 -37.71
C GLY A 221 41.94 -10.26 -39.15
N VAL A 222 42.46 -9.07 -39.40
CA VAL A 222 43.10 -8.69 -40.64
C VAL A 222 44.28 -9.64 -40.81
N ALA A 223 44.05 -10.79 -41.45
CA ALA A 223 45.10 -11.57 -42.05
C ALA A 223 45.54 -10.79 -43.29
N LEU A 224 46.56 -9.95 -43.10
CA LEU A 224 47.29 -9.30 -44.18
C LEU A 224 47.96 -10.39 -45.01
N ALA A 225 47.28 -10.88 -46.04
CA ALA A 225 47.89 -11.72 -47.05
C ALA A 225 48.83 -10.84 -47.89
N MET A 226 50.13 -10.95 -47.63
CA MET A 226 51.18 -10.38 -48.48
C MET A 226 51.10 -11.04 -49.85
N ALA A 227 50.74 -10.25 -50.87
CA ALA A 227 50.76 -10.67 -52.25
C ALA A 227 52.21 -10.90 -52.72
N ALA A 228 52.55 -12.13 -53.08
CA ALA A 228 53.62 -12.44 -54.01
C ALA A 228 52.96 -12.86 -55.34
N GLY A 229 53.21 -12.08 -56.39
CA GLY A 229 52.60 -12.29 -57.70
C GLY A 229 53.16 -13.51 -58.44
N ILE A 230 52.48 -13.89 -59.52
CA ILE A 230 53.00 -14.05 -60.90
C ILE A 230 52.00 -14.90 -61.72
N TRP A 231 51.49 -14.27 -62.79
CA TRP A 231 51.10 -14.77 -64.12
C TRP A 231 50.12 -15.95 -64.27
N GLY A 232 49.06 -15.73 -65.07
CA GLY A 232 48.58 -16.79 -65.96
C GLY A 232 47.10 -16.79 -66.37
N VAL A 233 46.84 -16.20 -67.55
CA VAL A 233 45.88 -16.65 -68.58
C VAL A 233 44.36 -16.56 -68.34
N SER A 234 43.76 -15.68 -69.15
CA SER A 234 42.41 -15.67 -69.73
C SER A 234 41.55 -16.93 -69.66
N ALA A 235 40.28 -16.76 -69.26
CA ALA A 235 39.13 -17.26 -70.03
C ALA A 235 37.82 -16.56 -69.60
N LEU A 236 37.11 -16.00 -70.60
CA LEU A 236 35.73 -15.54 -70.55
C LEU A 236 34.76 -16.66 -70.11
N LEU A 237 33.66 -16.35 -69.38
CA LEU A 237 32.30 -16.38 -69.95
C LEU A 237 31.19 -15.85 -69.00
N ARG A 238 30.65 -14.69 -69.39
CA ARG A 238 29.24 -14.23 -69.43
C ARG A 238 28.27 -14.50 -68.26
N CYS A 239 27.87 -13.38 -67.63
CA CYS A 239 26.50 -13.12 -67.17
C CYS A 239 25.47 -13.36 -68.29
N ARG A 240 24.37 -14.04 -67.99
CA ARG A 240 23.11 -13.90 -68.73
C ARG A 240 22.09 -13.20 -67.81
N ARG A 241 21.53 -12.11 -68.31
CA ARG A 241 20.48 -11.29 -67.72
C ARG A 241 19.12 -11.74 -68.27
N ASP A 242 18.10 -11.42 -67.49
CA ASP A 242 16.69 -11.84 -67.49
C ASP A 242 15.90 -11.68 -68.80
N SER A 243 14.85 -12.51 -68.93
CA SER A 243 13.52 -12.16 -69.44
C SER A 243 12.51 -13.16 -68.90
#